data_AF-A0A920I0D2-F1
#
_entry.id   AF-A0A920I0D2-F1
#
_cell.length_a   1.000
_cell.length_b   1.000
_cell.length_c   1.000
_cell.angle_alpha   90.00
_cell.angle_beta   90.00
_cell.angle_gamma   90.00
#
_symmetry.space_group_name_H-M   'P 1'
#
loop_
_entity.id
_entity.type
_entity.pdbx_description
1 polymer ?
#
loop_
_entity_poly.entity_id
_entity_poly.type
_entity_poly.pdbx_seq_one_letter_code
_entity_poly.pdbx_strand_id
1 'polypeptide(L)'
;MRTISIQNGGSIKAKIVVIENNADANVDAIYNENTVGNKITRDFKDEEEKEKFDEPGKVIDEKTFILKISETNSYNYKLEYREKGLVIKPLNYNSKNFLEKSKQIVIDAAISRASQIVGFIKKEIKTIIIDFSKSFVAQTDL
;
A
#
# COMPACT_ATOMS: atom_id res chain seq x y z
N MET A 1 -16.53 0.30 -30.88
CA MET A 1 -16.04 0.62 -29.52
C MET A 1 -16.34 -0.56 -28.62
N ARG A 2 -15.33 -1.19 -28.01
CA ARG A 2 -15.58 -2.17 -26.95
C ARG A 2 -15.69 -1.41 -25.63
N THR A 3 -16.89 -1.35 -25.07
CA THR A 3 -17.12 -0.86 -23.72
C THR A 3 -16.40 -1.81 -22.77
N ILE A 4 -15.35 -1.34 -22.11
CA ILE A 4 -14.73 -2.07 -21.01
C ILE A 4 -15.70 -1.90 -19.84
N SER A 5 -16.52 -2.92 -19.61
CA SER A 5 -17.36 -3.02 -18.41
C SER A 5 -16.42 -3.17 -17.22
N ILE A 6 -16.12 -2.07 -16.53
CA ILE A 6 -15.41 -2.13 -15.26
C ILE A 6 -16.40 -2.76 -14.27
N GLN A 7 -16.33 -4.08 -14.07
CA GLN A 7 -17.01 -4.74 -12.95
C GLN A 7 -16.28 -4.36 -11.65
N ASN A 8 -16.37 -3.10 -11.24
CA ASN A 8 -15.80 -2.57 -9.99
C ASN A 8 -16.75 -2.80 -8.80
N GLY A 9 -17.32 -3.99 -8.70
CA GLY A 9 -17.89 -4.48 -7.45
C GLY A 9 -16.80 -5.21 -6.69
N GLY A 10 -16.09 -4.52 -5.80
CA GLY A 10 -15.04 -5.13 -4.99
C GLY A 10 -14.86 -4.37 -3.69
N SER A 11 -14.80 -5.13 -2.60
CA SER A 11 -14.37 -4.64 -1.29
C SER A 11 -12.99 -5.20 -0.99
N ILE A 12 -12.10 -4.37 -0.46
CA ILE A 12 -10.85 -4.80 0.14
C ILE A 12 -11.05 -4.78 1.65
N LYS A 13 -10.65 -5.85 2.31
CA LYS A 13 -10.39 -5.86 3.74
C LYS A 13 -9.00 -6.44 3.94
N ALA A 14 -8.04 -5.57 4.23
CA ALA A 14 -6.64 -5.94 4.33
C ALA A 14 -6.04 -5.48 5.66
N LYS A 15 -5.18 -6.31 6.24
CA LYS A 15 -4.36 -5.94 7.39
C LYS A 15 -3.16 -5.14 6.92
N ILE A 16 -2.87 -4.05 7.60
CA ILE A 16 -1.67 -3.24 7.40
C ILE A 16 -0.65 -3.72 8.40
N VAL A 17 0.51 -4.12 7.88
CA VAL A 17 1.61 -4.65 8.67
C VAL A 17 2.79 -3.71 8.48
N VAL A 18 3.35 -3.21 9.57
CA VAL A 18 4.53 -2.33 9.52
C VAL A 18 5.75 -3.14 9.94
N ILE A 19 6.80 -3.09 9.11
CA ILE A 19 8.09 -3.72 9.41
C ILE A 19 9.10 -2.59 9.62
N GLU A 20 9.63 -2.51 10.84
CA GLU A 20 10.70 -1.57 11.20
C GLU A 20 11.94 -2.32 11.64
N ASN A 21 13.13 -1.92 11.16
CA ASN A 21 14.42 -2.38 11.67
C ASN A 21 14.57 -3.91 11.81
N ASN A 22 13.96 -4.69 10.89
CA ASN A 22 13.90 -6.16 10.94
C ASN A 22 13.26 -6.73 12.22
N ALA A 23 12.45 -5.95 12.93
CA ALA A 23 11.64 -6.43 14.04
C ALA A 23 10.50 -7.33 13.55
N ASP A 24 9.94 -8.13 14.46
CA ASP A 24 8.78 -8.95 14.17
C ASP A 24 7.63 -8.09 13.64
N ALA A 25 7.13 -8.48 12.47
CA ALA A 25 6.05 -7.79 11.79
C ALA A 25 4.76 -7.91 12.61
N ASN A 26 4.16 -6.77 12.98
CA ASN A 26 2.88 -6.73 13.67
C ASN A 26 1.84 -5.99 12.82
N VAL A 27 0.57 -6.34 13.02
CA VAL A 27 -0.54 -5.60 12.42
C VAL A 27 -0.63 -4.24 13.14
N ASP A 28 -0.63 -3.18 12.34
CA ASP A 28 -0.71 -1.78 12.76
C ASP A 28 -2.15 -1.27 12.63
N ALA A 29 -2.85 -1.68 11.58
CA ALA A 29 -4.20 -1.24 11.28
C ALA A 29 -4.94 -2.17 10.31
N ILE A 30 -6.24 -1.95 10.14
CA ILE A 30 -7.06 -2.58 9.11
C ILE A 30 -7.48 -1.55 8.08
N TYR A 31 -7.18 -1.84 6.81
CA TYR A 31 -7.66 -1.12 5.65
C TYR A 31 -8.96 -1.74 5.14
N ASN A 32 -10.02 -0.94 5.07
CA ASN A 32 -11.27 -1.34 4.43
C ASN A 32 -11.57 -0.40 3.27
N GLU A 33 -11.76 -0.95 2.08
CA GLU A 33 -12.37 -0.24 0.96
C GLU A 33 -13.66 -0.96 0.60
N ASN A 34 -14.77 -0.24 0.54
CA ASN A 34 -16.05 -0.78 0.07
C ASN A 34 -16.49 0.01 -1.16
N THR A 35 -16.88 -0.72 -2.21
CA THR A 35 -17.46 -0.13 -3.41
C THR A 35 -18.91 -0.54 -3.53
N VAL A 36 -19.83 0.42 -3.39
CA VAL A 36 -21.28 0.22 -3.56
C VAL A 36 -21.76 1.10 -4.71
N GLY A 37 -22.05 0.48 -5.86
CA GLY A 37 -22.32 1.21 -7.10
C GLY A 37 -21.11 2.05 -7.52
N ASN A 38 -21.28 3.37 -7.64
CA ASN A 38 -20.20 4.31 -7.96
C ASN A 38 -19.55 4.95 -6.72
N LYS A 39 -19.98 4.59 -5.51
CA LYS A 39 -19.47 5.16 -4.26
C LYS A 39 -18.38 4.26 -3.68
N ILE A 40 -17.20 4.83 -3.45
CA ILE A 40 -16.09 4.19 -2.73
C ILE A 40 -16.02 4.81 -1.34
N THR A 41 -16.06 3.97 -0.30
CA THR A 41 -15.80 4.38 1.09
C THR A 41 -14.56 3.67 1.58
N ARG A 42 -13.68 4.41 2.26
CA ARG A 42 -12.44 3.89 2.82
C ARG A 42 -12.38 4.17 4.30
N ASP A 43 -11.96 3.17 5.06
CA ASP A 43 -11.86 3.23 6.51
C ASP A 43 -10.52 2.64 6.95
N PHE A 44 -9.88 3.30 7.90
CA PHE A 44 -8.58 2.96 8.46
C PHE A 44 -8.75 2.85 9.96
N LYS A 45 -8.67 1.64 10.50
CA LYS A 45 -8.84 1.38 11.92
C LYS A 45 -7.55 0.89 12.52
N ASP A 46 -7.01 1.62 13.48
CA ASP A 46 -5.88 1.16 14.27
C ASP A 46 -6.31 -0.11 15.03
N GLU A 47 -5.46 -1.13 15.02
CA GLU A 47 -5.74 -2.41 15.66
C GLU A 47 -4.86 -2.54 16.90
N GLU A 48 -5.48 -2.55 18.08
CA GLU A 48 -4.74 -2.56 19.37
C GLU A 48 -4.18 -3.94 19.73
N GLU A 49 -4.70 -5.02 19.13
CA GLU A 49 -4.26 -6.39 19.38
C GLU A 49 -3.30 -6.88 18.30
N LYS A 50 -2.20 -7.53 18.72
CA LYS A 50 -1.20 -8.14 17.83
C LYS A 50 -1.78 -9.37 17.14
N GLU A 51 -2.67 -9.16 16.17
CA GLU A 51 -3.24 -10.24 15.39
C GLU A 51 -2.22 -10.83 14.41
N LYS A 52 -2.33 -12.14 14.15
CA LYS A 52 -1.60 -12.78 13.04
C LYS A 52 -2.13 -12.26 11.70
N PHE A 53 -1.26 -12.10 10.72
CA PHE A 53 -1.64 -11.69 9.36
C PHE A 53 -1.40 -12.82 8.34
N ASP A 54 -2.14 -12.79 7.23
CA ASP A 54 -1.96 -13.73 6.13
C ASP A 54 -0.69 -13.36 5.35
N GLU A 55 0.17 -14.34 5.07
CA GLU A 55 1.33 -14.08 4.20
C GLU A 55 0.88 -13.62 2.80
N PRO A 56 1.54 -12.61 2.22
CA PRO A 56 1.11 -12.01 0.95
C PRO A 56 1.35 -12.90 -0.27
N GLY A 57 2.03 -14.04 -0.12
CA GLY A 57 2.33 -14.98 -1.20
C GLY A 57 3.50 -14.56 -2.09
N LYS A 58 3.57 -15.19 -3.27
CA LYS A 58 4.66 -14.96 -4.24
C LYS A 58 4.57 -13.58 -4.87
N VAL A 59 5.72 -13.04 -5.28
CA VAL A 59 5.80 -11.80 -6.06
C VAL A 59 5.30 -12.07 -7.48
N ILE A 60 4.34 -11.25 -7.91
CA ILE A 60 3.81 -11.22 -9.27
C ILE A 60 4.64 -10.25 -10.12
N ASP A 61 4.87 -9.05 -9.63
CA ASP A 61 5.62 -8.00 -10.32
C ASP A 61 6.15 -6.97 -9.30
N GLU A 62 7.09 -6.14 -9.73
CA GLU A 62 7.64 -5.03 -8.97
C GLU A 62 7.75 -3.77 -9.85
N LYS A 63 7.39 -2.62 -9.28
CA LYS A 63 7.50 -1.33 -9.97
C LYS A 63 7.93 -0.22 -9.02
N THR A 64 8.71 0.72 -9.54
CA THR A 64 8.87 2.04 -8.91
C THR A 64 7.64 2.89 -9.20
N PHE A 65 7.19 3.61 -8.19
CA PHE A 65 6.02 4.47 -8.20
C PHE A 65 6.40 5.85 -7.63
N ILE A 66 6.02 6.91 -8.34
CA ILE A 66 6.18 8.29 -7.89
C ILE A 66 4.79 8.83 -7.55
N LEU A 67 4.53 9.04 -6.26
CA LEU A 67 3.34 9.72 -5.76
C LEU A 67 3.55 11.23 -5.86
N LYS A 68 2.86 11.89 -6.79
CA LYS A 68 2.84 13.35 -6.87
C LYS A 68 1.63 13.88 -6.09
N ILE A 69 1.88 14.67 -5.05
CA ILE A 69 0.85 15.35 -4.25
C ILE A 69 0.62 16.77 -4.77
N SER A 70 1.67 17.43 -5.25
CA SER A 70 1.63 18.72 -5.93
C SER A 70 2.74 18.79 -6.99
N GLU A 71 2.88 19.94 -7.65
CA GLU A 71 3.97 20.19 -8.60
C GLU A 71 5.36 20.04 -7.96
N THR A 72 5.50 20.39 -6.68
CA THR A 72 6.77 20.39 -5.94
C THR A 72 6.89 19.22 -4.97
N ASN A 73 5.78 18.61 -4.56
CA ASN A 73 5.79 17.51 -3.59
C ASN A 73 5.59 16.17 -4.30
N SER A 74 6.66 15.39 -4.36
CA SER A 74 6.61 14.02 -4.86
C SER A 74 7.40 13.06 -3.97
N TYR A 75 6.91 11.82 -3.89
CA TYR A 75 7.44 10.78 -3.03
C TYR A 75 7.63 9.50 -3.83
N ASN A 76 8.77 8.84 -3.63
CA ASN A 76 9.23 7.69 -4.41
C ASN A 76 9.11 6.42 -3.60
N TYR A 77 8.42 5.43 -4.17
CA TYR A 77 8.18 4.14 -3.57
C TYR A 77 8.53 3.01 -4.54
N LYS A 78 8.93 1.86 -4.00
CA LYS A 78 8.93 0.59 -4.71
C LYS A 78 7.72 -0.21 -4.23
N LEU A 79 6.94 -0.71 -5.17
CA LEU A 79 5.77 -1.55 -4.93
C LEU A 79 6.10 -2.97 -5.36
N GLU A 80 5.94 -3.94 -4.46
CA GLU A 80 5.93 -5.37 -4.82
C GLU A 80 4.49 -5.86 -4.79
N TYR A 81 3.99 -6.27 -5.95
CA TYR A 81 2.67 -6.85 -6.10
C TYR A 81 2.75 -8.34 -5.83
N ARG A 82 1.92 -8.85 -4.94
CA ARG A 82 1.94 -10.26 -4.53
C ARG A 82 0.55 -10.87 -4.66
N GLU A 83 0.49 -12.20 -4.72
CA GLU A 83 -0.74 -12.98 -4.92
C GLU A 83 -1.89 -12.56 -4.00
N LYS A 84 -1.59 -12.26 -2.72
CA LYS A 84 -2.59 -11.88 -1.70
C LYS A 84 -2.21 -10.59 -0.97
N GLY A 85 -1.30 -9.80 -1.55
CA GLY A 85 -0.81 -8.63 -0.84
C GLY A 85 -0.04 -7.64 -1.67
N LEU A 86 0.35 -6.57 -1.00
CA LEU A 86 1.06 -5.44 -1.56
C LEU A 86 2.14 -5.02 -0.58
N VAL A 87 3.38 -4.86 -1.05
CA VAL A 87 4.47 -4.31 -0.22
C VAL A 87 4.81 -2.92 -0.72
N ILE A 88 4.87 -1.95 0.19
CA ILE A 88 5.20 -0.55 -0.08
C ILE A 88 6.52 -0.24 0.61
N LYS A 89 7.53 0.14 -0.17
CA LYS A 89 8.88 0.47 0.33
C LYS A 89 9.23 1.90 -0.04
N PRO A 90 9.46 2.83 0.91
CA PRO A 90 9.98 4.15 0.56
C PRO A 90 11.38 4.01 -0.06
N LEU A 91 11.72 4.89 -1.00
CA LEU A 91 13.02 4.89 -1.68
C LEU A 91 13.98 5.97 -1.19
N ASN A 92 13.50 6.92 -0.39
CA ASN A 92 14.31 7.97 0.24
C ASN A 92 13.68 8.46 1.55
N TYR A 93 14.42 9.28 2.30
CA TYR A 93 14.00 9.82 3.60
C TYR A 93 12.66 10.55 3.54
N ASN A 94 12.47 11.44 2.56
CA ASN A 94 11.24 12.21 2.42
C ASN A 94 10.01 11.31 2.18
N SER A 95 10.18 10.25 1.41
CA SER A 95 9.12 9.28 1.11
C SER A 95 8.78 8.41 2.33
N LYS A 96 9.79 8.07 3.14
CA LYS A 96 9.60 7.40 4.43
C LYS A 96 8.81 8.28 5.39
N ASN A 97 9.29 9.49 5.65
CA ASN A 97 8.64 10.45 6.56
C ASN A 97 7.21 10.80 6.13
N PHE A 98 6.94 10.90 4.81
CA PHE A 98 5.58 11.10 4.32
C PHE A 98 4.69 9.87 4.54
N LEU A 99 5.21 8.66 4.25
CA LEU A 99 4.46 7.42 4.44
C LEU A 99 4.09 7.19 5.91
N GLU A 100 4.97 7.50 6.86
CA GLU A 100 4.68 7.44 8.30
C GLU A 100 3.49 8.34 8.69
N LYS A 101 3.43 9.56 8.14
CA LYS A 101 2.41 10.57 8.46
C LYS A 101 1.12 10.46 7.65
N SER A 102 1.15 9.75 6.53
CA SER A 102 0.07 9.76 5.55
C SER A 102 -0.16 8.37 4.92
N LYS A 103 -0.09 7.32 5.75
CA LYS A 103 -0.24 5.90 5.36
C LYS A 103 -1.42 5.67 4.41
N GLN A 104 -2.62 6.14 4.77
CA GLN A 104 -3.83 5.95 3.98
C GLN A 104 -3.70 6.49 2.54
N ILE A 105 -3.13 7.69 2.37
CA ILE A 105 -2.96 8.32 1.05
C ILE A 105 -2.04 7.46 0.17
N VAL A 106 -0.92 7.00 0.74
CA VAL A 106 0.04 6.18 -0.01
C VAL A 106 -0.54 4.81 -0.35
N ILE A 107 -1.25 4.19 0.59
CA ILE A 107 -1.92 2.89 0.38
C ILE A 107 -2.97 3.00 -0.73
N ASP A 108 -3.83 4.01 -0.70
CA ASP A 108 -4.86 4.24 -1.72
C ASP A 108 -4.24 4.39 -3.12
N ALA A 109 -3.16 5.17 -3.22
CA ALA A 109 -2.45 5.36 -4.47
C ALA A 109 -1.78 4.06 -4.96
N ALA A 110 -1.18 3.30 -4.05
CA ALA A 110 -0.51 2.04 -4.37
C ALA A 110 -1.51 0.97 -4.84
N ILE A 111 -2.68 0.85 -4.20
CA ILE A 111 -3.77 -0.04 -4.62
C ILE A 111 -4.32 0.37 -5.99
N SER A 112 -4.54 1.67 -6.20
CA SER A 112 -4.98 2.20 -7.50
C SER A 112 -3.99 1.81 -8.61
N ARG A 113 -2.68 1.95 -8.35
CA ARG A 113 -1.65 1.53 -9.29
C ARG A 113 -1.61 0.01 -9.50
N ALA A 114 -1.78 -0.77 -8.43
CA ALA A 114 -1.80 -2.23 -8.48
C ALA A 114 -2.92 -2.78 -9.36
N SER A 115 -4.09 -2.11 -9.36
CA SER A 115 -5.24 -2.51 -10.19
C SER A 115 -4.98 -2.49 -11.71
N GLN A 116 -3.88 -1.87 -12.14
CA GLN A 116 -3.46 -1.78 -13.53
C GLN A 116 -2.45 -2.88 -13.92
N ILE A 117 -2.01 -3.71 -12.96
CA ILE A 117 -1.02 -4.77 -13.18
C ILE A 117 -1.72 -6.05 -13.61
N VAL A 118 -1.26 -6.65 -14.72
CA VAL A 118 -1.79 -7.93 -15.21
C VAL A 118 -1.52 -9.03 -14.19
N GLY A 119 -2.55 -9.82 -13.87
CA GLY A 119 -2.45 -10.92 -12.91
C GLY A 119 -2.65 -10.49 -11.45
N PHE A 120 -2.74 -9.19 -11.16
CA PHE A 120 -3.06 -8.69 -9.82
C PHE A 120 -4.57 -8.55 -9.63
N ILE A 121 -5.14 -9.24 -8.64
CA ILE A 121 -6.57 -9.22 -8.36
C ILE A 121 -6.83 -8.41 -7.09
N LYS A 122 -7.32 -7.18 -7.26
CA LYS A 122 -7.53 -6.21 -6.17
C LYS A 122 -8.33 -6.76 -4.97
N LYS A 123 -9.38 -7.55 -5.22
CA LYS A 123 -10.22 -8.15 -4.17
C LYS A 123 -9.53 -9.27 -3.36
N GLU A 124 -8.38 -9.76 -3.83
CA GLU A 124 -7.62 -10.83 -3.18
C GLU A 124 -6.54 -10.27 -2.23
N ILE A 125 -6.37 -8.94 -2.17
CA ILE A 125 -5.49 -8.30 -1.19
C ILE A 125 -6.02 -8.56 0.22
N LYS A 126 -5.21 -9.24 1.02
CA LYS A 126 -5.46 -9.50 2.44
C LYS A 126 -4.45 -8.82 3.36
N THR A 127 -3.25 -8.55 2.86
CA THR A 127 -2.17 -7.96 3.65
C THR A 127 -1.45 -6.88 2.85
N ILE A 128 -1.29 -5.71 3.46
CA ILE A 128 -0.51 -4.59 2.94
C ILE A 128 0.67 -4.40 3.88
N ILE A 129 1.88 -4.59 3.37
CA ILE A 129 3.11 -4.44 4.15
C ILE A 129 3.71 -3.07 3.87
N ILE A 130 3.93 -2.28 4.91
CA ILE A 130 4.77 -1.08 4.88
C ILE A 130 6.15 -1.49 5.40
N ASP A 131 7.14 -1.50 4.51
CA ASP A 131 8.50 -1.97 4.82
C ASP A 131 9.44 -0.78 4.99
N PHE A 132 9.73 -0.45 6.25
CA PHE A 132 10.70 0.58 6.67
C PHE A 132 12.08 -0.01 7.01
N SER A 133 12.37 -1.26 6.61
CA SER A 133 13.64 -1.93 6.96
C SER A 133 14.87 -1.22 6.36
N LYS A 134 14.69 -0.50 5.25
CA LYS A 134 15.76 0.34 4.69
C LYS A 134 15.92 1.63 5.50
N SER A 135 17.11 1.81 6.07
CA SER A 135 17.48 3.07 6.73
C SER A 135 17.75 4.18 5.72
N PHE A 136 17.32 5.39 6.04
CA PHE A 136 17.60 6.61 5.29
C PHE A 136 18.13 7.67 6.25
N VAL A 137 19.18 8.37 5.84
CA VAL A 137 19.69 9.53 6.57
C VAL A 137 18.98 10.77 6.01
N ALA A 138 18.50 11.65 6.89
CA ALA A 138 18.02 12.95 6.47
C ALA A 138 19.18 13.68 5.78
N GLN A 139 18.96 14.20 4.57
CA GLN A 139 19.92 15.13 4.00
C GLN A 139 19.82 16.41 4.82
N THR A 140 20.79 16.61 5.72
CA THR A 140 21.08 17.92 6.26
C THR A 140 21.92 18.62 5.21
N ASP A 141 21.38 19.68 4.61
CA ASP A 141 22.15 20.55 3.72
C ASP A 141 23.41 21.01 4.47
N LEU A 142 24.59 20.69 3.91
CA LEU A 142 25.90 21.15 4.37
C LEU A 142 26.17 22.54 3.81
#